data_AF-A0A0D2BDF9-F1
#
_entry.id   AF-A0A0D2BDF9-F1
#
_cell.length_a   1.000
_cell.length_b   1.000
_cell.length_c   1.000
_cell.angle_alpha   90.00
_cell.angle_beta   90.00
_cell.angle_gamma   90.00
#
_symmetry.space_group_name_H-M   'P 1'
#
loop_
_entity.id
_entity.type
_entity.pdbx_description
1 polymer ?
#
loop_
_entity_poly.entity_id
_entity_poly.type
_entity_poly.pdbx_seq_one_letter_code
_entity_poly.pdbx_strand_id
1 'polypeptide(L)' 'MDTIKNAANYVSESISGAGATASKEANKNVAKDSDANLSTRAQAAGDAISDKFDEQTHDRKADVHKEAAKH' A
#
# COMPACT_ATOMS: atom_id res chain seq x y z
N MET A 1 -21.78 -10.40 14.35
CA MET A 1 -20.80 -11.23 13.62
C MET A 1 -20.00 -10.39 12.62
N ASP A 2 -20.61 -9.32 12.09
CA ASP A 2 -20.04 -8.43 11.06
C ASP A 2 -18.97 -7.48 11.59
N THR A 3 -19.09 -7.01 12.84
CA THR A 3 -18.10 -6.12 13.46
C THR A 3 -16.72 -6.77 13.61
N ILE A 4 -16.67 -8.06 13.97
CA ILE A 4 -15.41 -8.82 14.08
C ILE A 4 -14.79 -9.05 12.70
N LYS A 5 -15.61 -9.34 11.68
CA LYS A 5 -15.14 -9.46 10.29
C LYS A 5 -14.63 -8.14 9.75
N ASN A 6 -15.33 -7.04 10.00
CA ASN A 6 -14.91 -5.69 9.61
C ASN A 6 -13.63 -5.27 10.33
N ALA A 7 -13.47 -5.61 11.62
CA ALA A 7 -12.22 -5.37 12.34
C ALA A 7 -11.06 -6.22 11.78
N ALA A 8 -11.30 -7.48 11.44
CA ALA A 8 -10.30 -8.34 10.81
C ALA A 8 -9.90 -7.82 9.42
N ASN A 9 -10.87 -7.41 8.61
CA ASN A 9 -10.64 -6.79 7.31
C ASN A 9 -9.87 -5.47 7.45
N TYR A 10 -10.25 -4.61 8.40
CA TYR A 10 -9.52 -3.36 8.70
C TYR A 10 -8.05 -3.62 9.02
N VAL A 11 -7.76 -4.60 9.87
CA VAL A 11 -6.37 -4.96 10.23
C VAL A 11 -5.64 -5.52 9.02
N SER A 12 -6.27 -6.45 8.29
CA SER A 12 -5.68 -7.03 7.08
C SER A 12 -5.35 -5.96 6.04
N GLU A 13 -6.24 -5.01 5.82
CA GLU A 13 -6.06 -3.94 4.85
C GLU A 13 -5.06 -2.88 5.33
N SER A 14 -5.02 -2.60 6.64
CA SER A 14 -3.99 -1.74 7.22
C SER A 14 -2.60 -2.35 7.03
N ILE A 15 -2.46 -3.66 7.21
CA ILE A 15 -1.19 -4.37 6.97
C ILE A 15 -0.83 -4.34 5.48
N SER A 16 -1.80 -4.60 4.59
CA SER A 16 -1.57 -4.52 3.15
C SER A 16 -1.18 -3.10 2.70
N GLY A 17 -1.83 -2.06 3.25
CA GLY A 17 -1.50 -0.66 2.98
C GLY A 17 -0.11 -0.29 3.49
N ALA A 18 0.29 -0.76 4.67
CA ALA A 18 1.65 -0.60 5.18
C ALA A 18 2.69 -1.32 4.32
N GLY A 19 2.37 -2.51 3.83
CA GLY A 19 3.21 -3.25 2.88
C GLY A 19 3.40 -2.48 1.57
N ALA A 20 2.32 -1.97 0.98
CA ALA A 20 2.37 -1.14 -0.22
C ALA A 20 3.19 0.15 0.01
N THR A 21 3.06 0.77 1.19
CA THR A 21 3.88 1.93 1.58
C THR A 21 5.36 1.58 1.59
N ALA A 22 5.74 0.46 2.21
CA ALA A 22 7.11 0.00 2.28
C ALA A 22 7.68 -0.32 0.89
N SER A 23 6.92 -1.03 0.05
CA SER A 23 7.30 -1.33 -1.34
C SER A 23 7.52 -0.05 -2.15
N LYS A 24 6.61 0.92 -2.03
CA LYS A 24 6.73 2.25 -2.65
C LYS A 24 7.98 2.99 -2.22
N GLU A 25 8.34 2.98 -0.93
CA GLU A 25 9.56 3.63 -0.45
C GLU A 25 10.83 2.95 -0.94
N ALA A 26 10.86 1.61 -0.94
CA ALA A 26 11.96 0.83 -1.51
C ALA A 26 12.14 1.14 -3.00
N ASN A 27 11.05 1.11 -3.76
CA ASN A 27 11.03 1.41 -5.18
C ASN A 27 11.43 2.87 -5.47
N LYS A 28 11.02 3.82 -4.64
CA LYS A 28 11.47 5.22 -4.73
C LYS A 28 12.96 5.37 -4.48
N ASN A 29 13.54 4.58 -3.56
CA ASN A 29 14.98 4.57 -3.33
C ASN A 29 15.72 3.99 -4.56
N VAL A 30 15.25 2.87 -5.11
CA VAL A 30 15.84 2.27 -6.33
C VAL A 30 15.71 3.20 -7.55
N ALA A 31 14.58 3.88 -7.72
CA ALA A 31 14.39 4.84 -8.82
C ALA A 31 15.38 6.02 -8.76
N LYS A 32 15.80 6.39 -7.55
CA LYS A 32 16.77 7.47 -7.27
C LYS A 32 18.21 6.97 -7.20
N ASP A 33 18.42 5.66 -7.10
CA ASP A 33 19.73 5.04 -7.08
C ASP A 33 20.42 5.31 -8.42
N SER A 34 21.61 5.93 -8.37
CA SER A 34 22.39 6.27 -9.56
C SER A 34 23.31 5.12 -9.99
N ASP A 35 23.55 4.14 -9.10
CA ASP A 35 24.27 2.91 -9.39
C ASP A 35 23.37 1.87 -10.06
N ALA A 36 22.04 1.98 -9.87
CA ALA A 36 21.05 1.18 -10.60
C ALA A 36 20.98 1.60 -12.07
N ASN A 37 20.90 0.62 -12.97
CA ASN A 37 20.76 0.90 -14.41
C ASN A 37 19.41 1.57 -14.72
N LEU A 38 19.33 2.27 -15.86
CA LEU A 38 18.15 3.06 -16.25
C LEU A 38 16.85 2.21 -16.32
N SER A 39 16.94 0.96 -16.75
CA SER A 39 15.78 0.06 -16.84
C SER A 39 15.25 -0.31 -15.46
N THR A 40 16.14 -0.63 -14.53
CA THR A 40 15.79 -0.94 -13.13
C THR A 40 15.17 0.28 -12.45
N ARG A 41 15.72 1.48 -12.68
CA ARG A 41 15.15 2.72 -12.14
C ARG A 41 13.76 3.03 -12.69
N ALA A 42 13.55 2.81 -13.99
CA ALA A 42 12.25 3.02 -14.65
C ALA A 42 11.20 2.02 -14.16
N GLN A 43 11.56 0.74 -14.02
CA GLN A 43 10.70 -0.28 -13.41
C GLN A 43 10.32 0.10 -11.99
N ALA A 44 11.30 0.43 -11.15
CA ALA A 44 11.06 0.85 -9.77
C ALA A 44 10.20 2.12 -9.69
N ALA A 45 10.37 3.09 -10.59
CA ALA A 45 9.47 4.24 -10.65
C ALA A 45 8.03 3.85 -10.99
N GLY A 46 7.83 2.90 -11.92
CA GLY A 46 6.52 2.35 -12.26
C GLY A 46 5.89 1.59 -11.10
N ASP A 47 6.66 0.71 -10.45
CA ASP A 47 6.22 -0.05 -9.29
C ASP A 47 5.86 0.87 -8.12
N ALA A 48 6.66 1.91 -7.84
CA ALA A 48 6.34 2.92 -6.82
C ALA A 48 5.02 3.66 -7.08
N ILE A 49 4.66 3.88 -8.35
CA ILE A 49 3.37 4.47 -8.72
C ILE A 49 2.26 3.45 -8.47
N SER A 50 2.44 2.20 -8.92
CA SER A 50 1.46 1.12 -8.69
C SER A 50 1.21 0.92 -7.19
N ASP A 51 2.27 0.78 -6.40
CA ASP A 51 2.22 0.65 -4.95
C ASP A 51 1.50 1.83 -4.28
N LYS A 52 1.66 3.06 -4.81
CA LYS A 52 0.92 4.24 -4.31
C LYS A 52 -0.59 4.15 -4.57
N PHE A 53 -1.01 3.53 -5.67
CA PHE A 53 -2.42 3.28 -5.96
C PHE A 53 -2.98 2.19 -5.06
N ASP A 54 -2.23 1.11 -4.84
CA ASP A 54 -2.62 0.05 -3.89
C ASP A 54 -2.69 0.56 -2.45
N GLU A 55 -1.69 1.33 -2.00
CA GLU A 55 -1.66 2.02 -0.71
C GLU A 55 -2.96 2.81 -0.51
N GLN A 56 -3.31 3.69 -1.44
CA GLN A 56 -4.56 4.48 -1.36
C GLN A 56 -5.83 3.65 -1.37
N THR A 57 -5.83 2.51 -2.06
CA THR A 57 -6.98 1.63 -2.15
C THR A 57 -7.19 0.90 -0.82
N HIS A 58 -6.11 0.34 -0.27
CA HIS A 58 -6.12 -0.34 1.01
C HIS A 58 -6.44 0.60 2.16
N ASP A 59 -5.90 1.82 2.18
CA ASP A 59 -6.19 2.82 3.21
C ASP A 59 -7.68 3.21 3.20
N ARG A 60 -8.26 3.43 2.01
CA ARG A 60 -9.69 3.74 1.88
C ARG A 60 -10.57 2.59 2.35
N LYS A 61 -10.27 1.36 1.94
CA LYS A 61 -11.09 0.21 2.35
C LYS A 61 -10.98 -0.01 3.85
N ALA A 62 -9.78 0.13 4.42
CA ALA A 62 -9.57 0.08 5.85
C ALA A 62 -10.45 1.12 6.57
N ASP A 63 -10.47 2.37 6.09
CA ASP A 63 -11.33 3.42 6.67
C ASP A 63 -12.82 3.07 6.59
N VAL A 64 -13.29 2.58 5.44
CA VAL A 64 -14.68 2.11 5.26
C VAL A 64 -15.02 0.96 6.21
N HIS A 65 -14.17 -0.05 6.34
CA HIS A 65 -14.40 -1.17 7.25
C HIS A 65 -14.36 -0.71 8.72
N LYS A 66 -13.53 0.28 9.05
CA LYS A 66 -13.49 0.89 10.39
C LYS A 66 -14.76 1.67 10.70
N GLU A 67 -15.27 2.45 9.75
CA GLU A 67 -16.56 3.15 9.90
C GLU A 67 -17.73 2.17 10.00
N ALA A 68 -17.75 1.15 9.15
CA ALA A 68 -18.75 0.07 9.18
C ALA A 68 -18.66 -0.82 10.43
N ALA A 69 -17.54 -0.79 11.17
CA ALA A 69 -17.42 -1.46 12.47
C ALA A 69 -17.92 -0.58 13.64
N LYS A 70 -18.11 0.73 13.44
CA LYS A 70 -18.61 1.66 14.46
C LYS A 70 -20.15 1.76 14.49
N HIS A 71 -20.81 1.42 13.39
CA HIS A 71 -22.27 1.37 13.25
C HIS A 71 -22.79 -0.07 13.38
#